data_AF-F0WJG1-F1
#
_entry.id   AF-F0WJG1-F1
#
_cell.length_a   1.000
_cell.length_b   1.000
_cell.length_c   1.000
_cell.angle_alpha   90.00
_cell.angle_beta   90.00
_cell.angle_gamma   90.00
#
_symmetry.space_group_name_H-M   'P 1'
#
loop_
_entity.id
_entity.type
_entity.pdbx_description
1 polymer ?
#
loop_
_entity_poly.entity_id
_entity_poly.type
_entity_poly.pdbx_seq_one_letter_code
_entity_poly.pdbx_strand_id
1 'polypeptide(L)'
;MQIVTQRVALKYRPPMMVIEYSVSGGCGSKKLYHHDIPLEVPLRRIHDRSKSRNAEVDIATLADTLRLEHTHVCGNGQISTQQVIRMLKMLYDARVEKLHSDEERLGQLPPDLPQADYNNVSVAQLGQVKNRMDIAFQRSKLTPGDDNYVYDKRIVYDAVQTPSEWDDE
;
A
#
# COMPACT_ATOMS: atom_id res chain seq x y z
N MET A 1 -7.34 20.35 30.56
CA MET A 1 -7.86 19.79 29.29
C MET A 1 -7.54 18.31 29.32
N GLN A 2 -8.55 17.45 29.36
CA GLN A 2 -8.33 16.01 29.46
C GLN A 2 -8.49 15.41 28.06
N ILE A 3 -7.43 14.75 27.57
CA ILE A 3 -7.44 14.02 26.31
C ILE A 3 -7.64 12.54 26.65
N VAL A 4 -8.62 11.93 25.99
CA VAL A 4 -8.91 10.50 26.14
C VAL A 4 -8.94 9.88 24.76
N THR A 5 -7.98 9.00 24.48
CA THR A 5 -7.99 8.13 23.31
C THR A 5 -9.18 7.19 23.41
N GLN A 6 -9.97 7.09 22.35
CA GLN A 6 -11.13 6.20 22.29
C GLN A 6 -10.86 5.01 21.39
N ARG A 7 -10.38 5.26 20.17
CA ARG A 7 -10.20 4.21 19.16
C ARG A 7 -8.89 4.41 18.42
N VAL A 8 -8.27 3.30 18.06
CA VAL A 8 -7.09 3.26 17.20
C VAL A 8 -7.44 2.35 16.04
N ALA A 9 -7.25 2.84 14.82
CA ALA A 9 -7.57 2.13 13.60
C ALA A 9 -6.39 2.15 12.62
N LEU A 10 -6.40 1.19 11.70
CA LEU A 10 -5.44 1.08 10.61
C LEU A 10 -6.17 1.32 9.29
N LYS A 11 -5.57 2.13 8.43
CA LYS A 11 -5.96 2.26 7.03
C LYS A 11 -4.82 1.69 6.20
N TYR A 12 -5.12 0.83 5.24
CA TYR A 12 -4.10 0.12 4.46
C TYR A 12 -3.74 0.84 3.14
N ARG A 13 -4.60 1.76 2.65
CA ARG A 13 -4.40 2.48 1.38
C ARG A 13 -4.84 3.95 1.48
N PRO A 14 -3.89 4.90 1.58
CA PRO A 14 -2.47 4.70 1.94
C PRO A 14 -2.32 4.14 3.36
N PRO A 15 -1.19 3.49 3.72
CA PRO A 15 -0.95 2.96 5.06
C PRO A 15 -0.87 4.10 6.07
N MET A 16 -1.85 4.13 6.98
CA MET A 16 -1.98 5.15 8.03
C MET A 16 -2.48 4.53 9.33
N MET A 17 -2.07 5.13 10.44
CA MET A 17 -2.65 4.87 11.75
C MET A 17 -3.55 6.05 12.13
N VAL A 18 -4.82 5.76 12.43
CA VAL A 18 -5.83 6.77 12.77
C VAL A 18 -6.13 6.65 14.25
N ILE A 19 -5.96 7.75 14.99
CA ILE A 19 -6.25 7.83 16.41
C ILE A 19 -7.47 8.72 16.61
N GLU A 20 -8.55 8.17 17.14
CA GLU A 20 -9.72 8.91 17.57
C GLU A 20 -9.59 9.23 19.06
N TYR A 21 -9.70 10.51 19.40
CA TYR A 21 -9.60 10.99 20.77
C TYR A 21 -10.66 12.05 21.05
N SER A 22 -11.09 12.11 22.31
CA SER A 22 -11.95 13.19 22.80
C SER A 22 -11.19 14.17 23.65
N VAL A 23 -11.50 15.45 23.47
CA VAL A 23 -11.02 16.53 24.32
C VAL A 23 -12.18 16.99 25.19
N SER A 24 -12.01 16.83 26.51
CA SER A 24 -12.93 17.36 27.52
C SER A 24 -12.42 18.72 27.99
N GLY A 25 -13.16 19.77 27.63
CA GLY A 25 -12.99 21.12 28.20
C GLY A 25 -13.80 21.29 29.49
N GLY A 26 -13.44 22.29 30.31
CA GLY A 26 -14.11 22.55 31.59
C GLY A 26 -15.61 22.90 31.52
N CYS A 27 -16.14 23.11 30.31
CA CYS A 27 -17.53 23.47 30.04
C CYS A 27 -18.38 22.29 29.50
N GLY A 28 -18.11 21.06 29.96
CA GLY A 28 -18.95 19.87 29.72
C GLY A 28 -19.06 19.36 28.26
N SER A 29 -18.67 20.15 27.26
CA SER A 29 -18.72 19.76 25.85
C SER A 29 -17.56 18.81 25.51
N LYS A 30 -17.89 17.57 25.14
CA LYS A 30 -16.94 16.57 24.64
C LYS A 30 -16.86 16.68 23.11
N LYS A 31 -15.71 17.10 22.57
CA LYS A 31 -15.46 17.12 21.12
C LYS A 31 -14.60 15.91 20.73
N LEU A 32 -14.97 15.25 19.64
CA LEU A 32 -14.24 14.12 19.05
C LEU A 32 -13.35 14.63 17.92
N TYR A 33 -12.13 14.11 17.87
CA TYR A 33 -11.11 14.45 16.88
C TYR A 33 -10.46 13.17 16.34
N HIS A 34 -9.98 13.25 15.10
CA HIS A 34 -9.17 12.23 14.46
C HIS A 34 -7.76 12.78 14.22
N HIS A 35 -6.77 11.92 14.42
CA HIS A 35 -5.38 12.22 14.10
C HIS A 35 -4.80 11.12 13.22
N ASP A 36 -4.45 11.49 11.99
CA ASP A 36 -3.97 10.60 10.97
C ASP A 36 -2.44 10.64 10.93
N ILE A 37 -1.82 9.47 11.07
CA ILE A 37 -0.36 9.30 11.05
C ILE A 37 -0.01 8.54 9.77
N PRO A 38 0.62 9.18 8.78
CA PRO A 38 1.06 8.51 7.56
C PRO A 38 2.26 7.61 7.83
N LEU A 39 2.16 6.34 7.43
CA LEU A 39 3.19 5.32 7.68
C LEU A 39 3.89 4.84 6.41
N GLU A 40 3.55 5.40 5.25
CA GLU A 40 4.11 5.02 3.95
C GLU A 40 5.65 5.09 3.91
N VAL A 41 6.22 6.23 4.31
CA VAL A 41 7.67 6.44 4.27
C VAL A 41 8.42 5.58 5.30
N PRO A 42 8.01 5.54 6.59
CA PRO A 42 8.64 4.65 7.56
C PRO A 42 8.57 3.17 7.17
N LEU A 43 7.41 2.67 6.74
CA LEU A 43 7.25 1.27 6.35
C LEU A 43 8.07 0.91 5.12
N ARG A 44 8.16 1.81 4.12
CA ARG A 44 9.04 1.61 2.97
C ARG A 44 10.51 1.52 3.38
N ARG A 45 10.99 2.41 4.26
CA ARG A 45 12.38 2.38 4.75
C ARG A 45 12.69 1.09 5.49
N ILE A 46 11.74 0.59 6.29
CA ILE A 46 11.86 -0.68 6.99
C ILE A 46 11.96 -1.82 5.97
N HIS A 47 11.09 -1.84 4.96
CA HIS A 47 11.10 -2.86 3.91
C HIS A 47 12.42 -2.87 3.11
N ASP A 48 12.93 -1.70 2.74
CA ASP A 48 14.20 -1.59 2.01
C ASP A 48 15.39 -2.12 2.85
N ARG A 49 15.36 -1.89 4.17
CA ARG A 49 16.37 -2.40 5.11
C ARG A 49 16.18 -3.86 5.48
N SER A 50 14.95 -4.35 5.51
CA SER A 50 14.65 -5.72 5.94
C SER A 50 15.19 -6.78 4.98
N LYS A 51 15.46 -6.40 3.72
CA LYS A 51 16.21 -7.24 2.78
C LYS A 51 17.59 -7.64 3.32
N SER A 52 18.13 -6.90 4.30
CA SER A 52 19.44 -7.13 4.92
C SER A 52 19.38 -7.51 6.41
N ARG A 53 18.26 -7.31 7.13
CA ARG A 53 18.13 -7.53 8.59
C ARG A 53 16.69 -7.86 9.01
N ASN A 54 16.49 -8.39 10.21
CA ASN A 54 15.14 -8.61 10.78
C ASN A 54 14.35 -7.28 10.95
N ALA A 55 13.19 -7.17 10.30
CA ALA A 55 12.28 -6.02 10.35
C ALA A 55 11.66 -5.76 11.73
N GLU A 56 11.61 -6.79 12.59
CA GLU A 56 10.91 -6.72 13.87
C GLU A 56 11.50 -5.67 14.84
N VAL A 57 12.83 -5.55 14.84
CA VAL A 57 13.54 -4.56 15.67
C VAL A 57 13.21 -3.14 15.20
N ASP A 58 13.22 -2.92 13.88
CA ASP A 58 12.92 -1.61 13.32
C ASP A 58 11.46 -1.21 13.57
N ILE A 59 10.51 -2.16 13.47
CA ILE A 59 9.11 -1.92 13.81
C ILE A 59 8.94 -1.53 15.29
N ALA A 60 9.66 -2.20 16.20
CA ALA A 60 9.63 -1.84 17.61
C ALA A 60 10.15 -0.41 17.85
N THR A 61 11.28 -0.04 17.23
CA THR A 61 11.82 1.33 17.34
C THR A 61 10.90 2.39 16.74
N LEU A 62 10.21 2.07 15.64
CA LEU A 62 9.20 2.95 15.06
C LEU A 62 8.02 3.15 16.01
N ALA A 63 7.54 2.08 16.67
CA ALA A 63 6.45 2.19 17.63
C ALA A 63 6.79 3.13 18.80
N ASP A 64 8.02 3.05 19.32
CA ASP A 64 8.48 3.95 20.38
C ASP A 64 8.60 5.39 19.89
N THR A 65 9.12 5.60 18.68
CA THR A 65 9.22 6.93 18.06
C THR A 65 7.83 7.56 17.87
N LEU A 66 6.87 6.80 17.35
CA LEU A 66 5.49 7.28 17.15
C LEU A 66 4.82 7.66 18.47
N ARG A 67 5.06 6.90 19.54
CA ARG A 67 4.51 7.23 20.86
C ARG A 67 5.09 8.52 21.42
N LEU A 68 6.38 8.78 21.18
CA LEU A 68 7.06 10.00 21.61
C LEU A 68 6.61 11.22 20.79
N GLU A 69 6.52 11.10 19.47
CA GLU A 69 6.08 12.18 18.58
C GLU A 69 4.59 12.55 18.78
N HIS A 70 3.75 11.54 19.06
CA HIS A 70 2.30 11.69 19.17
C HIS A 70 1.78 11.54 20.61
N THR A 71 2.56 11.94 21.61
CA THR A 71 2.19 11.88 23.05
C THR A 71 0.84 12.53 23.35
N HIS A 72 0.55 13.66 22.71
CA HIS A 72 -0.66 14.44 22.90
C HIS A 72 -1.95 13.71 22.49
N VAL A 73 -1.90 12.77 21.53
CA VAL A 73 -3.06 11.96 21.09
C VAL A 73 -3.05 10.53 21.63
N CYS A 74 -1.88 10.01 22.01
CA CYS A 74 -1.72 8.69 22.62
C CYS A 74 -2.06 8.67 24.12
N GLY A 75 -2.55 9.79 24.66
CA GLY A 75 -3.15 9.88 25.98
C GLY A 75 -2.20 9.56 27.14
N ASN A 76 -0.90 9.88 27.01
CA ASN A 76 0.14 9.60 28.02
C ASN A 76 0.13 8.14 28.53
N GLY A 77 0.03 7.17 27.62
CA GLY A 77 0.12 5.75 27.97
C GLY A 77 -1.21 4.99 27.94
N GLN A 78 -2.30 5.61 27.47
CA GLN A 78 -3.56 4.92 27.19
C GLN A 78 -3.41 3.84 26.12
N ILE A 79 -2.48 4.03 25.18
CA ILE A 79 -2.12 3.02 24.18
C ILE A 79 -0.83 2.32 24.61
N SER A 80 -0.91 0.99 24.76
CA SER A 80 0.26 0.16 25.06
C SER A 80 1.22 0.09 23.87
N THR A 81 2.53 0.06 24.13
CA THR A 81 3.53 -0.11 23.05
C THR A 81 3.31 -1.39 22.27
N GLN A 82 2.94 -2.48 22.96
CA GLN A 82 2.69 -3.77 22.35
C GLN A 82 1.55 -3.73 21.34
N GLN A 83 0.49 -2.97 21.63
CA GLN A 83 -0.61 -2.76 20.70
C GLN A 83 -0.14 -2.02 19.45
N VAL A 84 0.65 -0.95 19.58
CA VAL A 84 1.20 -0.21 18.44
C VAL A 84 2.11 -1.11 17.60
N ILE A 85 3.00 -1.88 18.24
CA ILE A 85 3.88 -2.84 17.55
C ILE A 85 3.05 -3.84 16.75
N ARG A 86 2.03 -4.46 17.36
CA ARG A 86 1.15 -5.41 16.68
C ARG A 86 0.45 -4.76 15.47
N MET A 87 -0.02 -3.53 15.63
CA MET A 87 -0.68 -2.79 14.56
C MET A 87 0.26 -2.45 13.39
N LEU A 88 1.49 -2.02 13.70
CA LEU A 88 2.51 -1.78 12.69
C LEU A 88 2.94 -3.06 11.98
N LYS A 89 3.06 -4.20 12.69
CA LYS A 89 3.30 -5.51 12.09
C LYS A 89 2.20 -5.89 11.10
N MET A 90 0.93 -5.79 11.51
CA MET A 90 -0.21 -6.07 10.61
C MET A 90 -0.22 -5.18 9.36
N LEU A 91 0.12 -3.89 9.49
CA LEU A 91 0.26 -3.01 8.33
C LEU A 91 1.44 -3.39 7.43
N TYR A 92 2.57 -3.75 8.04
CA TYR A 92 3.79 -4.13 7.33
C TYR A 92 3.59 -5.44 6.55
N ASP A 93 3.03 -6.47 7.17
CA ASP A 93 2.80 -7.77 6.53
C ASP A 93 1.84 -7.64 5.34
N ALA A 94 0.71 -6.94 5.52
CA ALA A 94 -0.24 -6.68 4.44
C ALA A 94 0.37 -5.89 3.28
N ARG A 95 1.36 -5.03 3.55
CA ARG A 95 2.12 -4.32 2.52
C ARG A 95 3.05 -5.26 1.76
N VAL A 96 3.78 -6.13 2.47
CA VAL A 96 4.71 -7.10 1.89
C VAL A 96 3.97 -8.08 0.99
N GLU A 97 2.83 -8.63 1.46
CA GLU A 97 1.96 -9.48 0.64
C GLU A 97 1.52 -8.79 -0.65
N LYS A 98 1.11 -7.52 -0.56
CA LYS A 98 0.72 -6.75 -1.75
C LYS A 98 1.89 -6.58 -2.72
N LEU A 99 3.08 -6.24 -2.22
CA LEU A 99 4.28 -6.09 -3.05
C LEU A 99 4.63 -7.39 -3.76
N HIS A 100 4.59 -8.52 -3.06
CA HIS A 100 4.78 -9.83 -3.69
C HIS A 100 3.70 -10.14 -4.73
N SER A 101 2.43 -9.85 -4.44
CA SER A 101 1.35 -10.05 -5.41
C SER A 101 1.52 -9.17 -6.66
N ASP A 102 1.99 -7.93 -6.50
CA ASP A 102 2.24 -7.00 -7.60
C ASP A 102 3.49 -7.46 -8.40
N GLU A 103 4.55 -7.93 -7.73
CA GLU A 103 5.75 -8.52 -8.37
C GLU A 103 5.42 -9.81 -9.13
N GLU A 104 4.57 -10.69 -8.60
CA GLU A 104 4.10 -11.90 -9.28
C GLU A 104 3.26 -11.56 -10.51
N ARG A 105 2.34 -10.59 -10.40
CA ARG A 105 1.57 -10.08 -11.55
C ARG A 105 2.47 -9.44 -12.60
N LEU A 106 3.53 -8.76 -12.18
CA LEU A 106 4.55 -8.20 -13.06
C LEU A 106 5.47 -9.27 -13.65
N GLY A 107 5.74 -10.37 -12.95
CA GLY A 107 6.51 -11.52 -13.45
C GLY A 107 5.76 -12.39 -14.45
N GLN A 108 4.42 -12.26 -14.49
CA GLN A 108 3.58 -12.84 -15.53
C GLN A 108 3.52 -11.98 -16.82
N LEU A 109 4.01 -10.74 -16.80
CA LEU A 109 4.30 -10.02 -18.04
C LEU A 109 5.53 -10.67 -18.69
N PRO A 110 5.55 -10.79 -20.03
CA PRO A 110 6.68 -11.40 -20.71
C PRO A 110 7.98 -10.69 -20.30
N PRO A 111 9.04 -11.44 -19.92
CA PRO A 111 10.25 -10.95 -19.22
C PRO A 111 11.12 -9.97 -20.02
N ASP A 112 10.67 -9.53 -21.19
CA ASP A 112 11.46 -8.78 -22.18
C ASP A 112 11.12 -7.28 -22.24
N LEU A 113 10.15 -6.82 -21.42
CA LEU A 113 9.76 -5.41 -21.39
C LEU A 113 10.65 -4.64 -20.39
N PRO A 114 11.52 -3.73 -20.84
CA PRO A 114 12.33 -2.92 -19.93
C PRO A 114 11.40 -2.01 -19.11
N GLN A 115 11.39 -2.21 -17.79
CA GLN A 115 10.81 -1.28 -16.83
C GLN A 115 11.68 -0.02 -16.82
N ALA A 116 11.28 0.99 -17.58
CA ALA A 116 11.95 2.29 -17.64
C ALA A 116 10.91 3.40 -17.46
N ASP A 117 11.32 4.51 -16.83
CA ASP A 117 10.50 5.71 -16.74
C ASP A 117 10.42 6.39 -18.11
N TYR A 118 9.33 6.15 -18.83
CA TYR A 118 9.13 6.60 -20.22
C TYR A 118 9.08 8.13 -20.38
N ASN A 119 8.96 8.87 -19.29
CA ASN A 119 8.96 10.33 -19.32
C ASN A 119 10.38 10.94 -19.37
N ASN A 120 11.41 10.15 -19.05
CA ASN A 120 12.80 10.60 -18.93
C ASN A 120 13.77 9.94 -19.94
N VAL A 121 13.28 9.10 -20.85
CA VAL A 121 14.12 8.40 -21.84
C VAL A 121 14.32 9.21 -23.13
N SER A 122 15.47 9.04 -23.77
CA SER A 122 15.73 9.64 -25.08
C SER A 122 14.88 8.98 -26.18
N VAL A 123 14.63 9.71 -27.29
CA VAL A 123 13.86 9.21 -28.44
C VAL A 123 14.41 7.90 -29.00
N ALA A 124 15.74 7.75 -29.05
CA ALA A 124 16.40 6.54 -29.52
C ALA A 124 16.14 5.34 -28.59
N GLN A 125 16.15 5.57 -27.27
CA GLN A 125 15.82 4.52 -26.29
C GLN A 125 14.34 4.15 -26.35
N LEU A 126 13.44 5.13 -26.53
CA LEU A 126 12.01 4.88 -26.68
C LEU A 126 11.72 3.99 -27.90
N GLY A 127 12.44 4.19 -29.00
CA GLY A 127 12.38 3.31 -30.18
C GLY A 127 12.83 1.87 -29.89
N GLN A 128 13.89 1.69 -29.10
CA GLN A 128 14.36 0.35 -28.70
C GLN A 128 13.37 -0.36 -27.78
N VAL A 129 12.80 0.36 -26.81
CA VAL A 129 11.74 -0.16 -25.93
C VAL A 129 10.55 -0.60 -26.78
N LYS A 130 10.07 0.26 -27.69
CA LYS A 130 8.95 -0.04 -28.58
C LYS A 130 9.20 -1.31 -29.39
N ASN A 131 10.38 -1.45 -30.00
CA ASN A 131 10.74 -2.65 -30.74
C ASN A 131 10.72 -3.91 -29.87
N ARG A 132 11.18 -3.83 -28.62
CA ARG A 132 11.07 -4.96 -27.68
C ARG A 132 9.62 -5.28 -27.34
N MET A 133 8.78 -4.27 -27.15
CA MET A 133 7.34 -4.47 -26.96
C MET A 133 6.71 -5.20 -28.16
N ASP A 134 7.04 -4.78 -29.38
CA ASP A 134 6.54 -5.41 -30.61
C ASP A 134 7.01 -6.87 -30.73
N ILE A 135 8.26 -7.18 -30.37
CA ILE A 135 8.77 -8.56 -30.35
C ILE A 135 8.03 -9.42 -29.32
N ALA A 136 7.85 -8.91 -28.10
CA ALA A 136 7.13 -9.61 -27.04
C ALA A 136 5.65 -9.83 -27.41
N PHE A 137 5.02 -8.84 -28.05
CA PHE A 137 3.66 -8.95 -28.58
C PHE A 137 3.57 -10.01 -29.68
N GLN A 138 4.47 -9.99 -30.66
CA GLN A 138 4.47 -10.98 -31.73
C GLN A 138 4.68 -12.41 -31.22
N ARG A 139 5.53 -12.60 -30.21
CA ARG A 139 5.75 -13.91 -29.57
C ARG A 139 4.52 -14.42 -28.81
N SER A 140 3.77 -13.52 -28.17
CA SER A 140 2.59 -13.88 -27.36
C SER A 140 1.28 -13.84 -28.14
N LYS A 141 1.33 -13.41 -29.41
CA LYS A 141 0.17 -13.37 -30.30
C LYS A 141 -0.24 -14.79 -30.67
N LEU A 142 -1.38 -15.22 -30.12
CA LEU A 142 -2.02 -16.47 -30.52
C LEU A 142 -2.69 -16.28 -31.89
N THR A 143 -2.39 -17.17 -32.82
CA THR A 143 -2.95 -17.19 -34.17
C THR A 143 -3.88 -18.41 -34.34
N PRO A 144 -4.86 -18.32 -35.27
CA PRO A 144 -5.67 -19.49 -35.64
C PRO A 144 -4.76 -20.63 -36.12
N GLY A 145 -4.61 -21.67 -35.30
CA GLY A 145 -3.71 -22.79 -35.54
C GLY A 145 -2.79 -23.14 -34.35
N ASP A 146 -2.62 -22.23 -33.39
CA ASP A 146 -1.87 -22.52 -32.16
C ASP A 146 -2.71 -23.33 -31.16
N ASP A 147 -2.08 -24.25 -30.42
CA ASP A 147 -2.75 -25.20 -29.49
C ASP A 147 -3.65 -24.51 -28.45
N ASN A 148 -3.33 -23.27 -28.06
CA ASN A 148 -4.05 -22.48 -27.07
C ASN A 148 -4.95 -21.38 -27.67
N TYR A 149 -5.14 -21.36 -28.99
CA TYR A 149 -6.01 -20.40 -29.66
C TYR A 149 -7.47 -20.84 -29.58
N VAL A 150 -8.31 -20.03 -28.91
CA VAL A 150 -9.75 -20.23 -28.78
C VAL A 150 -10.47 -19.06 -29.45
N TYR A 151 -11.33 -19.35 -30.42
CA TYR A 151 -12.11 -18.32 -31.14
C TYR A 151 -13.02 -17.51 -30.19
N ASP A 152 -13.72 -18.19 -29.29
CA ASP A 152 -14.66 -17.57 -28.34
C ASP A 152 -14.17 -17.71 -26.90
N LYS A 153 -13.28 -16.82 -26.47
CA LYS A 153 -12.88 -16.73 -25.06
C LYS A 153 -14.03 -16.17 -24.22
N ARG A 154 -14.72 -17.04 -23.49
CA ARG A 154 -15.73 -16.63 -22.49
C ARG A 154 -15.04 -16.42 -21.15
N ILE A 155 -15.03 -15.18 -20.67
CA ILE A 155 -14.49 -14.81 -19.36
C ILE A 155 -15.67 -14.42 -18.48
N VAL A 156 -15.81 -15.09 -17.33
CA VAL A 156 -16.76 -14.68 -16.30
C VAL A 156 -16.08 -13.60 -15.48
N TYR A 157 -16.62 -12.39 -15.53
CA TYR A 157 -16.13 -11.28 -14.72
C TYR A 157 -16.78 -11.33 -13.35
N ASP A 158 -16.00 -11.10 -12.30
CA ASP A 158 -16.54 -10.90 -10.96
C ASP A 158 -17.35 -9.59 -10.89
N ALA A 159 -18.34 -9.54 -10.00
CA ALA A 159 -19.15 -8.35 -9.79
C ALA A 159 -18.25 -7.17 -9.34
N VAL A 160 -18.35 -6.05 -10.06
CA VAL A 160 -17.59 -4.82 -9.79
C VAL A 160 -17.97 -4.30 -8.41
N GLN A 161 -17.01 -4.18 -7.48
CA GLN A 161 -17.27 -3.72 -6.10
C GLN A 161 -17.47 -2.20 -5.98
N THR A 162 -17.13 -1.44 -7.01
CA THR A 162 -17.28 0.02 -7.05
C THR A 162 -18.27 0.39 -8.15
N PRO A 163 -19.33 1.18 -7.84
CA PRO A 163 -20.19 1.70 -8.88
C PRO A 163 -19.35 2.51 -9.87
N SER A 164 -19.62 2.28 -11.16
CA SER A 164 -18.97 3.01 -12.23
C SER A 164 -19.45 4.46 -12.19
N GLU A 165 -18.63 5.38 -11.69
CA GLU A 165 -18.88 6.85 -11.64
C GLU A 165 -18.83 7.51 -13.04
N TRP A 166 -19.16 6.74 -14.08
CA TRP A 166 -19.12 7.18 -15.48
C TRP A 166 -20.51 7.51 -16.03
N ASP A 167 -21.54 7.46 -15.20
CA ASP A 167 -22.89 7.87 -15.55
C ASP A 167 -23.36 8.90 -14.51
N ASP A 168 -23.37 10.17 -14.91
CA ASP A 168 -24.02 11.24 -14.18
C ASP A 168 -25.52 11.18 -14.55
N GLU A 169 -26.39 10.72 -13.64
CA GLU A 169 -27.85 10.96 -13.73
C GLU A 169 -28.20 12.43 -13.39
#